data_AF-A0A972R3A8-F1
#
_entry.id   AF-A0A972R3A8-F1
#
_cell.length_a   1.000
_cell.length_b   1.000
_cell.length_c   1.000
_cell.angle_alpha   90.00
_cell.angle_beta   90.00
_cell.angle_gamma   90.00
#
_symmetry.space_group_name_H-M   'P 1'
#
loop_
_entity.id
_entity.type
_entity.pdbx_description
1 polymer ?
#
loop_
_entity_poly.entity_id
_entity_poly.type
_entity_poly.pdbx_seq_one_letter_code
_entity_poly.pdbx_strand_id
1 'polypeptide(L)'
;MMNEHDTTVSQQLTPDLPEIPQSEAEYSQKEEYVRSGFEQKMENVGKKIRFAQDVIALFRYMTDPEVKWYRKAVVVSALAYFISPIDAIPDLAPLIGYLDDFGVIAAVTAYMAHELKPYYS
;
A
#
# COMPACT_ATOMS: atom_id res chain seq x y z
N MET A 1 -50.79 20.85 12.73
CA MET A 1 -49.63 20.82 13.65
C MET A 1 -49.23 19.37 13.82
N MET A 2 -48.08 18.99 13.28
CA MET A 2 -47.21 17.91 13.75
C MET A 2 -45.88 18.17 13.02
N ASN A 3 -44.93 18.75 13.74
CA ASN A 3 -43.56 18.94 13.29
C ASN A 3 -42.74 17.73 13.74
N GLU A 4 -41.51 17.73 13.22
CA GLU A 4 -40.30 17.10 13.77
C GLU A 4 -39.90 15.78 13.12
N HIS A 5 -38.80 15.90 12.37
CA HIS A 5 -37.58 15.14 12.59
C HIS A 5 -37.77 13.65 12.80
N ASP A 6 -37.36 12.83 11.81
CA ASP A 6 -36.28 11.83 12.02
C ASP A 6 -36.15 10.86 10.83
N THR A 7 -35.59 11.30 9.69
CA THR A 7 -35.21 10.33 8.63
C THR A 7 -33.92 10.67 7.88
N THR A 8 -33.22 11.74 8.25
CA THR A 8 -32.03 12.21 7.53
C THR A 8 -30.72 11.58 8.02
N VAL A 9 -30.74 10.49 8.82
CA VAL A 9 -29.55 9.99 9.53
C VAL A 9 -29.04 8.62 9.03
N SER A 10 -29.70 7.96 8.07
CA SER A 10 -29.26 6.60 7.62
C SER A 10 -28.65 6.49 6.21
N GLN A 11 -28.43 7.58 5.47
CA GLN A 11 -28.04 7.47 4.05
C GLN A 11 -26.54 7.57 3.72
N GLN A 12 -25.64 7.65 4.71
CA GLN A 12 -24.21 7.59 4.43
C GLN A 12 -23.61 6.38 5.13
N LEU A 13 -23.51 5.25 4.41
CA LEU A 13 -22.36 4.31 4.50
C LEU A 13 -22.45 3.11 3.51
N THR A 14 -22.91 3.31 2.27
CA THR A 14 -22.64 2.36 1.18
C THR A 14 -22.16 3.14 -0.04
N PRO A 15 -21.08 2.72 -0.72
CA PRO A 15 -20.83 3.20 -2.08
C PRO A 15 -22.06 2.84 -2.89
N ASP A 16 -22.73 3.84 -3.49
CA ASP A 16 -23.92 3.61 -4.30
C ASP A 16 -23.57 2.57 -5.37
N LEU A 17 -24.23 1.41 -5.32
CA LEU A 17 -24.07 0.41 -6.36
C LEU A 17 -24.58 1.05 -7.66
N PRO A 18 -23.86 0.93 -8.79
CA PRO A 18 -24.33 1.51 -10.04
C PRO A 18 -25.72 0.96 -10.34
N GLU A 19 -26.71 1.86 -10.54
CA GLU A 19 -28.09 1.46 -10.84
C GLU A 19 -28.12 0.51 -12.05
N ILE A 20 -29.08 -0.43 -12.08
CA ILE A 20 -29.19 -1.38 -13.18
C ILE A 20 -29.41 -0.61 -14.49
N PRO A 21 -28.52 -0.75 -15.50
CA PRO A 21 -28.64 -0.01 -16.75
C PRO A 21 -29.95 -0.38 -17.46
N GLN A 22 -30.66 0.64 -17.94
CA GLN A 22 -31.95 0.48 -18.63
C GLN A 22 -31.81 0.54 -20.16
N SER A 23 -30.60 0.76 -20.67
CA SER A 23 -30.29 0.79 -22.10
C SER A 23 -28.86 0.30 -22.38
N GLU A 24 -28.61 -0.13 -23.62
CA GLU A 24 -27.29 -0.58 -24.08
C GLU A 24 -26.22 0.52 -23.91
N ALA A 25 -26.58 1.78 -24.24
CA ALA A 25 -25.67 2.91 -24.15
C ALA A 25 -25.32 3.25 -22.68
N GLU A 26 -26.25 3.05 -21.76
CA GLU A 26 -26.02 3.21 -20.32
C GLU A 26 -25.19 2.04 -19.76
N TYR A 27 -25.44 0.81 -20.24
CA TYR A 27 -24.63 -0.36 -19.90
C TYR A 27 -23.16 -0.15 -20.26
N SER A 28 -22.85 0.26 -21.49
CA SER A 28 -21.45 0.48 -21.91
C SER A 28 -20.74 1.56 -21.09
N GLN A 29 -21.44 2.63 -20.71
CA GLN A 29 -20.88 3.68 -19.84
C GLN A 29 -20.59 3.16 -18.43
N LYS A 30 -21.54 2.42 -17.84
CA LYS A 30 -21.40 1.85 -16.50
C LYS A 30 -20.36 0.73 -16.45
N GLU A 31 -20.30 -0.09 -17.50
CA GLU A 31 -19.28 -1.14 -17.66
C GLU A 31 -17.87 -0.52 -17.68
N GLU A 32 -17.66 0.55 -18.44
CA GLU A 32 -16.36 1.21 -18.53
C GLU A 32 -15.95 1.88 -17.19
N TYR A 33 -16.92 2.47 -16.48
CA TYR A 33 -16.70 2.99 -15.13
C TYR A 33 -16.29 1.88 -14.15
N VAL A 34 -17.00 0.75 -14.15
CA VAL A 34 -16.68 -0.41 -13.29
C VAL A 34 -15.33 -1.00 -13.67
N ARG A 35 -15.03 -1.14 -14.97
CA ARG A 35 -13.77 -1.67 -15.49
C ARG A 35 -12.59 -0.83 -15.02
N SER A 36 -12.61 0.47 -15.30
CA SER A 36 -11.53 1.39 -14.91
C SER A 36 -11.34 1.47 -13.39
N GLY A 37 -12.45 1.51 -12.63
CA GLY A 37 -12.39 1.47 -11.17
C GLY A 37 -11.83 0.16 -10.61
N PHE A 38 -12.21 -0.97 -11.21
CA PHE A 38 -11.72 -2.29 -10.85
C PHE A 38 -10.22 -2.43 -11.14
N GLU A 39 -9.79 -2.08 -12.35
CA GLU A 39 -8.39 -2.10 -12.76
C GLU A 39 -7.52 -1.25 -11.82
N GLN A 40 -7.96 -0.03 -11.54
CA GLN A 40 -7.25 0.86 -10.62
C GLN A 40 -7.16 0.30 -9.20
N LYS A 41 -8.25 -0.33 -8.71
CA LYS A 41 -8.27 -0.96 -7.38
C LYS A 41 -7.34 -2.16 -7.33
N MET A 42 -7.37 -3.02 -8.35
CA MET A 42 -6.53 -4.20 -8.47
C MET A 42 -5.05 -3.83 -8.58
N GLU A 43 -4.70 -2.78 -9.33
CA GLU A 43 -3.35 -2.26 -9.41
C GLU A 43 -2.86 -1.79 -8.03
N ASN A 44 -3.68 -1.01 -7.31
CA ASN A 44 -3.34 -0.52 -5.98
C ASN A 44 -3.20 -1.66 -4.95
N VAL A 45 -4.06 -2.66 -5.01
CA VAL A 45 -3.96 -3.86 -4.16
C VAL A 45 -2.70 -4.66 -4.52
N GLY A 46 -2.42 -4.85 -5.81
CA GLY A 46 -1.21 -5.52 -6.29
C GLY A 46 0.08 -4.85 -5.81
N LYS A 47 0.15 -3.51 -5.85
CA LYS A 47 1.27 -2.73 -5.30
C LYS A 47 1.46 -2.96 -3.80
N LYS A 48 0.38 -2.96 -3.02
CA LYS A 48 0.44 -3.23 -1.57
C LYS A 48 0.89 -4.66 -1.26
N ILE A 49 0.39 -5.64 -2.01
CA ILE A 49 0.79 -7.05 -1.87
C ILE A 49 2.29 -7.20 -2.19
N ARG A 50 2.75 -6.61 -3.30
CA ARG A 50 4.16 -6.64 -3.68
C ARG A 50 5.04 -6.05 -2.58
N PHE A 51 4.68 -4.87 -2.08
CA PHE A 51 5.40 -4.23 -0.99
C PHE A 51 5.49 -5.11 0.26
N ALA A 52 4.38 -5.75 0.65
CA ALA A 52 4.41 -6.67 1.78
C ALA A 52 5.34 -7.87 1.54
N GLN A 53 5.37 -8.41 0.31
CA GLN A 53 6.32 -9.46 -0.07
C GLN A 53 7.78 -8.98 0.02
N ASP A 54 8.06 -7.76 -0.42
CA ASP A 54 9.39 -7.15 -0.36
C ASP A 54 9.88 -7.02 1.09
N VAL A 55 9.04 -6.50 1.99
CA VAL A 55 9.36 -6.38 3.43
C VAL A 55 9.59 -7.76 4.07
N ILE A 56 8.79 -8.77 3.72
CA ILE A 56 8.98 -10.14 4.21
C ILE A 56 10.30 -10.73 3.68
N ALA A 57 10.63 -10.52 2.40
CA ALA A 57 11.88 -10.99 1.81
C ALA A 57 13.09 -10.34 2.48
N LEU A 58 13.04 -9.03 2.74
CA LEU A 58 14.06 -8.30 3.51
C LEU A 58 14.23 -8.86 4.92
N PHE A 59 13.13 -9.12 5.63
CA PHE A 59 13.18 -9.71 6.97
C PHE A 59 13.82 -11.11 6.98
N ARG A 60 13.50 -11.95 5.98
CA ARG A 60 14.12 -13.27 5.83
C ARG A 60 15.61 -13.17 5.49
N TYR A 61 15.96 -12.29 4.57
CA TYR A 61 17.35 -12.02 4.22
C TYR A 61 18.18 -11.57 5.45
N MET A 62 17.61 -10.72 6.29
CA MET A 62 18.23 -10.27 7.54
C MET A 62 18.47 -11.42 8.53
N THR A 63 17.59 -12.41 8.57
CA THR A 63 17.64 -13.52 9.52
C THR A 63 18.45 -14.73 9.04
N ASP A 64 18.80 -14.80 7.76
CA ASP A 64 19.55 -15.91 7.17
C ASP A 64 21.00 -15.96 7.70
N PRO A 65 21.44 -17.04 8.39
CA PRO A 65 22.79 -17.14 8.97
C PRO A 65 23.92 -17.14 7.93
N GLU A 66 23.67 -17.56 6.69
CA GLU A 66 24.65 -17.63 5.59
C GLU A 66 24.98 -16.24 5.02
N VAL A 67 24.08 -15.27 5.21
CA VAL A 67 24.29 -13.89 4.76
C VAL A 67 25.28 -13.18 5.70
N LYS A 68 26.33 -12.60 5.10
CA LYS A 68 27.36 -11.83 5.83
C LYS A 68 26.75 -10.62 6.54
N TRP A 69 27.22 -10.35 7.76
CA TRP A 69 26.66 -9.33 8.65
C TRP A 69 26.60 -7.92 8.03
N TYR A 70 27.59 -7.51 7.23
CA TYR A 70 27.61 -6.18 6.62
C TYR A 70 26.55 -6.02 5.52
N ARG A 71 26.12 -7.12 4.89
CA ARG A 71 25.00 -7.09 3.95
C ARG A 71 23.67 -6.97 4.69
N LYS A 72 23.53 -7.70 5.80
CA LYS A 72 22.36 -7.58 6.71
C LYS A 72 22.23 -6.16 7.24
N ALA A 73 23.35 -5.49 7.55
CA ALA A 73 23.34 -4.12 8.07
C ALA A 73 22.56 -3.15 7.17
N VAL A 74 22.67 -3.27 5.84
CA VAL A 74 21.89 -2.45 4.89
C VAL A 74 20.39 -2.65 5.07
N VAL A 75 19.95 -3.91 5.18
CA VAL A 75 18.54 -4.27 5.39
C VAL A 75 18.04 -3.85 6.77
N VAL A 76 18.87 -4.02 7.81
CA VAL A 76 18.56 -3.59 9.18
C VAL A 76 18.34 -2.08 9.21
N SER A 77 19.21 -1.29 8.57
CA SER A 77 19.05 0.16 8.49
C SER A 77 17.76 0.55 7.77
N ALA A 78 17.42 -0.13 6.67
CA ALA A 78 16.18 0.13 5.92
C ALA A 78 14.92 -0.22 6.73
N LEU A 79 14.91 -1.37 7.39
CA LEU A 79 13.79 -1.81 8.23
C LEU A 79 13.66 -0.97 9.51
N ALA A 80 14.78 -0.57 10.13
CA ALA A 80 14.76 0.32 11.30
C ALA A 80 14.16 1.68 10.95
N TYR A 81 14.55 2.25 9.81
CA TYR A 81 13.96 3.48 9.28
C TYR A 81 12.45 3.31 9.00
N PHE A 82 12.04 2.19 8.41
CA PHE A 82 10.63 1.88 8.16
C PHE A 82 9.78 1.76 9.45
N ILE A 83 10.35 1.26 10.55
CA ILE A 83 9.62 1.08 11.83
C ILE A 83 9.54 2.36 12.64
N SER A 84 10.63 3.13 12.69
CA SER A 84 10.70 4.41 13.41
C SER A 84 11.46 5.44 12.56
N PRO A 85 10.76 6.13 11.64
CA PRO A 85 11.37 7.18 10.82
C PRO A 85 11.91 8.33 11.69
N ILE A 86 11.33 8.51 12.89
CA ILE A 86 11.59 9.62 13.82
C ILE A 86 12.86 9.38 14.64
N ASP A 87 13.21 8.14 14.98
CA ASP A 87 14.41 7.86 15.82
C ASP A 87 15.74 8.01 15.06
N ALA A 88 15.71 8.01 13.72
CA ALA A 88 16.93 8.08 12.90
C ALA A 88 17.36 9.51 12.53
N ILE A 89 16.49 10.50 12.70
CA ILE A 89 16.75 11.92 12.42
C ILE A 89 16.39 12.73 13.67
N PRO A 90 17.33 12.98 14.59
CA PRO A 90 17.08 13.91 15.67
C PRO A 90 16.92 15.33 15.10
N ASP A 91 15.74 15.92 15.34
CA ASP A 91 15.42 17.36 15.28
C ASP A 91 15.23 18.10 13.93
N LEU A 92 14.85 17.48 12.80
CA LEU A 92 14.55 18.26 11.57
C LEU A 92 13.46 17.65 10.65
N ALA A 93 12.17 17.67 11.01
CA ALA A 93 11.05 17.86 10.06
C ALA A 93 9.67 17.62 10.72
N PRO A 94 8.93 18.66 11.10
CA PRO A 94 7.53 18.50 11.53
C PRO A 94 6.55 18.22 10.36
N LEU A 95 7.01 18.00 9.11
CA LEU A 95 6.16 18.17 7.93
C LEU A 95 6.39 17.23 6.72
N ILE A 96 7.05 16.07 6.86
CA ILE A 96 7.22 15.12 5.73
C ILE A 96 7.09 13.69 6.28
N GLY A 97 5.89 13.09 6.24
CA GLY A 97 5.58 11.98 7.15
C GLY A 97 5.32 10.59 6.57
N TYR A 98 5.14 10.39 5.25
CA TYR A 98 4.68 9.07 4.76
C TYR A 98 5.20 8.62 3.39
N LEU A 99 5.82 9.50 2.60
CA LEU A 99 6.28 9.18 1.25
C LEU A 99 7.73 8.66 1.22
N ASP A 100 8.51 8.93 2.27
CA ASP A 100 9.94 8.59 2.33
C ASP A 100 10.17 7.09 2.63
N ASP A 101 9.35 6.47 3.49
CA ASP A 101 9.54 5.08 3.93
C ASP A 101 9.29 4.03 2.83
N PHE A 102 8.24 4.20 2.03
CA PHE A 102 7.98 3.35 0.87
C PHE A 102 9.09 3.46 -0.17
N GLY A 103 9.65 4.66 -0.34
CA GLY A 103 10.76 4.92 -1.24
C GLY A 103 12.03 4.19 -0.80
N VAL A 104 12.37 4.25 0.48
CA VAL A 104 13.56 3.58 1.04
C VAL A 104 13.47 2.06 0.89
N ILE A 105 12.34 1.45 1.27
CA ILE A 105 12.16 -0.01 1.13
C ILE A 105 12.19 -0.42 -0.35
N ALA A 106 11.53 0.33 -1.23
CA ALA A 106 11.54 0.04 -2.67
C ALA A 106 12.96 0.16 -3.26
N ALA A 107 13.72 1.19 -2.87
CA ALA A 107 15.09 1.41 -3.32
C ALA A 107 16.04 0.29 -2.87
N VAL A 108 15.96 -0.11 -1.59
CA VAL A 108 16.78 -1.21 -1.04
C VAL A 108 16.40 -2.54 -1.68
N THR A 109 15.10 -2.80 -1.88
CA THR A 109 14.64 -3.99 -2.59
C THR A 109 15.17 -4.03 -4.02
N ALA A 110 15.12 -2.91 -4.75
CA ALA A 110 15.67 -2.81 -6.10
C ALA A 110 17.20 -3.01 -6.12
N TYR A 111 17.91 -2.41 -5.18
CA TYR A 111 19.37 -2.56 -5.03
C TYR A 111 19.77 -4.02 -4.73
N MET A 112 18.97 -4.72 -3.92
CA MET A 112 19.26 -6.09 -3.47
C MET A 112 18.50 -7.16 -4.26
N ALA A 113 17.84 -6.82 -5.36
CA ALA A 113 16.90 -7.71 -6.06
C ALA A 113 17.50 -9.08 -6.42
N HIS A 114 18.77 -9.12 -6.83
CA HIS A 114 19.47 -10.37 -7.14
C HIS A 114 19.68 -11.24 -5.89
N GLU A 115 19.99 -10.63 -4.76
CA GLU A 115 20.21 -11.30 -3.48
C GLU A 115 18.89 -11.71 -2.79
N LEU A 116 17.81 -10.94 -3.02
CA LEU A 116 16.49 -11.19 -2.43
C LEU A 116 15.68 -12.26 -3.16
N LYS A 117 16.00 -12.56 -4.43
CA LYS A 117 15.27 -13.53 -5.25
C LYS A 117 14.96 -14.87 -4.54
N PRO A 118 15.87 -15.50 -3.76
CA PRO A 118 15.59 -16.75 -3.05
C PRO A 118 14.60 -16.61 -1.89
N TYR A 119 14.33 -15.39 -1.43
CA TYR A 119 13.53 -15.10 -0.23
C TYR A 119 12.08 -14.73 -0.54
N TYR A 120 11.75 -14.55 -1.82
CA TYR A 120 10.38 -14.52 -2.32
C TYR A 120 9.85 -15.96 -2.38
N SER A 121 8.94 -16.30 -1.45
CA SER A 121 8.23 -17.59 -1.44
C SER A 121 6.97 -17.57 -2.27
#